data_AF-A0A848YRB5-F1
#
_entry.id   AF-A0A848YRB5-F1
#
_cell.length_a   1.000
_cell.length_b   1.000
_cell.length_c   1.000
_cell.angle_alpha   90.00
_cell.angle_beta   90.00
_cell.angle_gamma   90.00
#
_symmetry.space_group_name_H-M   'P 1'
#
loop_
_entity.id
_entity.type
_entity.pdbx_description
1 polymer ?
#
loop_
_entity_poly.entity_id
_entity_poly.type
_entity_poly.pdbx_seq_one_letter_code
_entity_poly.pdbx_strand_id
1 'polypeptide(L)'
;MKTLCLIGTLLLFLIGTTGADTVILKSGDKFTTKKAWEENGKIKFYMQGLVVSVPQKDVRQIVSDTPGNTQIKDDPPVEPRVTPAASQQNTAPEKSGAGSQPLIADRTSATKVPPPASTKKPAEPQQRNSPRDPGAGKNDRIDFGGLQWGVPVDSIKGLTKRRTVDIYGGIDEYYRPDDPLTLGNTSLDGVMLGFWRNRLYTITLWTDGYSQFNRLKTEAFKRYGKAIQNNPEKDKFLWYGETTDKLLEFDEKSKAGILWMRSRLLDKQRREIYPD
;
A
#
# COMPACT_ATOMS: atom_id res chain seq x y z
N MET A 1 -38.78 -61.16 -3.48
CA MET A 1 -37.40 -60.62 -3.58
C MET A 1 -37.44 -59.11 -3.34
N LYS A 2 -36.34 -58.47 -2.92
CA LYS A 2 -36.34 -57.03 -2.57
C LYS A 2 -35.94 -56.14 -3.74
N THR A 3 -36.58 -54.98 -3.83
CA THR A 3 -36.37 -53.91 -4.82
C THR A 3 -35.00 -53.24 -4.67
N LEU A 4 -34.44 -52.75 -5.77
CA LEU A 4 -33.60 -51.54 -5.75
C LEU A 4 -33.86 -50.72 -7.01
N CYS A 5 -34.09 -49.41 -6.85
CA CYS A 5 -34.42 -48.49 -7.94
C CYS A 5 -33.23 -47.55 -8.18
N LEU A 6 -32.81 -47.38 -9.43
CA LEU A 6 -31.64 -46.57 -9.77
C LEU A 6 -32.08 -45.16 -10.21
N ILE A 7 -31.95 -44.18 -9.32
CA ILE A 7 -32.23 -42.76 -9.63
C ILE A 7 -30.89 -42.05 -9.84
N GLY A 8 -30.60 -41.68 -11.09
CA GLY A 8 -29.39 -40.92 -11.44
C GLY A 8 -29.60 -39.41 -11.29
N THR A 9 -29.16 -38.85 -10.15
CA THR A 9 -29.25 -37.40 -9.91
C THR A 9 -28.17 -36.63 -10.67
N LEU A 10 -28.53 -36.08 -11.82
CA LEU A 10 -27.66 -35.21 -12.61
C LEU A 10 -27.49 -33.83 -11.93
N LEU A 11 -26.38 -33.62 -11.21
CA LEU A 11 -26.05 -32.30 -10.68
C LEU A 11 -25.63 -31.33 -11.79
N LEU A 12 -26.55 -30.44 -12.17
CA LEU A 12 -26.24 -29.25 -12.95
C LEU A 12 -25.48 -28.24 -12.06
N PHE A 13 -24.17 -28.14 -12.26
CA PHE A 13 -23.36 -27.06 -11.69
C PHE A 13 -23.72 -25.74 -12.36
N LEU A 14 -24.67 -25.01 -11.77
CA LEU A 14 -24.95 -23.62 -12.14
C LEU A 14 -23.71 -22.77 -11.87
N ILE A 15 -23.10 -22.26 -12.94
CA ILE A 15 -21.93 -21.38 -12.87
C ILE A 15 -22.41 -20.01 -12.34
N GLY A 16 -22.29 -19.82 -11.03
CA GLY A 16 -22.72 -18.59 -10.38
C GLY A 16 -21.94 -17.38 -10.90
N THR A 17 -22.64 -16.48 -11.59
CA THR A 17 -22.11 -15.16 -11.98
C THR A 17 -21.68 -14.41 -10.73
N THR A 18 -20.40 -14.06 -10.62
CA THR A 18 -19.89 -13.28 -9.48
C THR A 18 -20.36 -11.84 -9.60
N GLY A 19 -21.53 -11.54 -9.03
CA GLY A 19 -22.00 -10.17 -8.88
C GLY A 19 -20.97 -9.32 -8.15
N ALA A 20 -20.74 -8.11 -8.62
CA ALA A 20 -19.95 -7.12 -7.94
C ALA A 20 -20.85 -6.21 -7.09
N ASP A 21 -20.27 -5.59 -6.07
CA ASP A 21 -20.87 -4.41 -5.46
C ASP A 21 -20.15 -3.17 -6.00
N THR A 22 -20.88 -2.09 -6.27
CA THR A 22 -20.29 -0.77 -6.57
C THR A 22 -20.59 0.17 -5.42
N VAL A 23 -19.54 0.54 -4.67
CA VAL A 23 -19.59 1.55 -3.61
C VAL A 23 -19.46 2.93 -4.26
N ILE A 24 -20.45 3.79 -4.05
CA ILE A 24 -20.50 5.18 -4.56
C ILE A 24 -20.34 6.12 -3.38
N LEU A 25 -19.35 7.02 -3.40
CA LEU A 25 -19.12 8.00 -2.34
C LEU A 25 -19.87 9.31 -2.59
N LYS A 26 -20.04 10.12 -1.54
CA LYS A 26 -20.65 11.46 -1.63
C LYS A 26 -19.77 12.48 -2.39
N SER A 27 -18.48 12.20 -2.55
CA SER A 27 -17.58 12.90 -3.48
C SER A 27 -17.89 12.67 -4.96
N GLY A 28 -18.62 11.59 -5.29
CA GLY A 28 -18.86 11.12 -6.66
C GLY A 28 -17.96 9.96 -7.09
N ASP A 29 -16.93 9.61 -6.30
CA ASP A 29 -16.06 8.47 -6.57
C ASP A 29 -16.84 7.14 -6.56
N LYS A 30 -16.39 6.17 -7.38
CA LYS A 30 -17.03 4.86 -7.52
C LYS A 30 -16.00 3.73 -7.47
N PHE A 31 -16.29 2.70 -6.68
CA PHE A 31 -15.42 1.55 -6.47
C PHE A 31 -16.19 0.25 -6.66
N THR A 32 -15.96 -0.42 -7.79
CA THR A 32 -16.46 -1.78 -8.02
C THR A 32 -15.59 -2.78 -7.26
N THR A 33 -16.24 -3.70 -6.53
CA THR A 33 -15.61 -4.64 -5.61
C THR A 33 -16.29 -6.00 -5.66
N LYS A 34 -15.63 -7.06 -5.18
CA LYS A 34 -16.26 -8.39 -5.01
C LYS A 34 -17.28 -8.41 -3.86
N LYS A 35 -17.11 -7.55 -2.85
CA LYS A 35 -18.02 -7.42 -1.72
C LYS A 35 -17.82 -6.08 -1.00
N ALA A 36 -18.91 -5.40 -0.70
CA ALA A 36 -19.00 -4.36 0.32
C ALA A 36 -19.80 -4.86 1.54
N TRP A 37 -19.48 -4.38 2.74
CA TRP A 37 -20.24 -4.68 3.95
C TRP A 37 -20.14 -3.55 4.96
N GLU A 38 -21.14 -3.41 5.83
CA GLU A 38 -21.10 -2.49 6.97
C GLU A 38 -20.44 -3.16 8.18
N GLU A 39 -19.55 -2.44 8.85
CA GLU A 39 -18.87 -2.89 10.05
C GLU A 39 -18.47 -1.67 10.91
N ASN A 40 -18.93 -1.61 12.16
CA ASN A 40 -18.56 -0.55 13.12
C ASN A 40 -18.77 0.89 12.60
N GLY A 41 -19.85 1.16 11.86
CA GLY A 41 -20.14 2.48 11.29
C GLY A 41 -19.28 2.88 10.08
N LYS A 42 -18.46 1.96 9.55
CA LYS A 42 -17.77 2.09 8.27
C LYS A 42 -18.35 1.11 7.25
N ILE A 43 -18.29 1.45 5.97
CA ILE A 43 -18.41 0.49 4.88
C ILE A 43 -17.01 -0.01 4.54
N LYS A 44 -16.80 -1.32 4.67
CA LYS A 44 -15.60 -2.02 4.21
C LYS A 44 -15.83 -2.63 2.84
N PHE A 45 -14.81 -2.61 1.99
CA PHE A 45 -14.83 -3.24 0.68
C PHE A 45 -13.43 -3.67 0.23
N TYR A 46 -13.35 -4.57 -0.75
CA TYR A 46 -12.08 -4.95 -1.36
C TYR A 46 -11.70 -3.98 -2.49
N MET A 47 -10.54 -3.33 -2.40
CA MET A 47 -9.98 -2.50 -3.49
C MET A 47 -8.54 -2.92 -3.77
N GLN A 48 -8.21 -3.20 -5.03
CA GLN A 48 -6.85 -3.56 -5.54
C GLN A 48 -6.13 -4.77 -4.88
N GLY A 49 -6.75 -5.44 -3.90
CA GLY A 49 -6.06 -6.41 -3.05
C GLY A 49 -5.77 -5.89 -1.63
N LEU A 50 -6.49 -4.88 -1.16
CA LEU A 50 -6.58 -4.49 0.25
C LEU A 50 -8.04 -4.58 0.71
N VAL A 51 -8.26 -4.64 2.03
CA VAL A 51 -9.56 -4.27 2.62
C VAL A 51 -9.45 -2.79 2.94
N VAL A 52 -10.33 -2.00 2.34
CA VAL A 52 -10.41 -0.54 2.51
C VAL A 52 -11.71 -0.23 3.23
N SER A 53 -11.69 0.84 4.03
CA SER A 53 -12.75 1.20 4.95
C SER A 53 -13.08 2.68 4.76
N VAL A 54 -14.36 3.03 4.62
CA VAL A 54 -14.82 4.41 4.47
C VAL A 54 -15.96 4.65 5.47
N PRO A 55 -16.01 5.77 6.21
CA PRO A 55 -17.12 6.02 7.14
C PRO A 55 -18.47 5.99 6.41
N GLN A 56 -19.47 5.32 6.99
CA GLN A 56 -20.77 5.12 6.34
C GLN A 56 -21.42 6.44 5.92
N LYS A 57 -21.26 7.49 6.74
CA LYS A 57 -21.73 8.86 6.47
C LYS A 57 -21.19 9.48 5.16
N ASP A 58 -20.02 9.03 4.69
CA ASP A 58 -19.32 9.56 3.50
C ASP A 58 -19.61 8.72 2.24
N VAL A 59 -20.22 7.55 2.41
CA VAL A 59 -20.80 6.73 1.32
C VAL A 59 -22.17 7.29 0.94
N ARG A 60 -22.48 7.31 -0.35
CA ARG A 60 -23.78 7.71 -0.92
C ARG A 60 -24.69 6.51 -1.18
N GLN A 61 -24.14 5.44 -1.76
CA GLN A 61 -24.91 4.25 -2.12
C GLN A 61 -23.98 3.04 -2.24
N ILE A 62 -24.52 1.84 -2.01
CA ILE A 62 -23.94 0.58 -2.46
C ILE A 62 -24.92 -0.03 -3.47
N VAL A 63 -24.45 -0.36 -4.66
CA VAL A 63 -25.24 -1.03 -5.69
C VAL A 63 -24.72 -2.46 -5.82
N SER A 64 -25.51 -3.45 -5.39
CA SER A 64 -25.17 -4.86 -5.47
C SER A 64 -25.74 -5.50 -6.74
N ASP A 65 -24.90 -6.06 -7.59
CA ASP A 65 -25.32 -6.83 -8.77
C ASP A 65 -25.88 -8.22 -8.39
N THR A 66 -25.85 -8.58 -7.11
CA THR A 66 -26.45 -9.83 -6.59
C THR A 66 -27.95 -9.63 -6.38
N PRO A 67 -28.83 -10.31 -7.17
CA PRO A 67 -30.27 -10.14 -7.04
C PRO A 67 -30.77 -10.63 -5.68
N GLY A 68 -31.31 -9.71 -4.87
CA GLY A 68 -31.95 -10.01 -3.59
C GLY A 68 -31.48 -9.18 -2.38
N ASN A 69 -30.45 -8.34 -2.50
CA ASN A 69 -29.93 -7.53 -1.38
C ASN A 69 -29.74 -6.04 -1.73
N THR A 70 -30.73 -5.41 -2.37
CA THR A 70 -30.69 -3.98 -2.71
C THR A 70 -31.03 -3.12 -1.48
N GLN A 71 -30.07 -2.87 -0.59
CA GLN A 71 -30.25 -1.90 0.50
C GLN A 71 -30.19 -0.46 -0.02
N ILE A 72 -31.31 0.00 -0.59
CA ILE A 72 -31.58 1.43 -0.72
C ILE A 72 -32.00 1.94 0.66
N LYS A 73 -31.13 2.69 1.34
CA LYS A 73 -31.57 3.68 2.33
C LYS A 73 -31.99 4.90 1.53
N ASP A 74 -33.30 5.15 1.46
CA ASP A 74 -33.82 6.38 0.88
C ASP A 74 -33.42 7.56 1.77
N ASP A 75 -32.37 8.29 1.38
CA ASP A 75 -32.14 9.65 1.91
C ASP A 75 -33.39 10.50 1.56
N PRO A 76 -33.95 11.26 2.52
CA PRO A 76 -35.16 12.04 2.27
C PRO A 76 -34.94 13.08 1.15
N PRO A 77 -35.98 13.43 0.36
CA PRO A 77 -35.84 14.33 -0.77
C PRO A 77 -35.18 15.66 -0.37
N VAL A 78 -34.02 15.95 -0.97
CA VAL A 78 -33.33 17.23 -0.78
C VAL A 78 -34.16 18.33 -1.43
N GLU A 79 -34.77 19.19 -0.62
CA GLU A 79 -35.55 20.33 -1.11
C GLU A 79 -34.70 21.25 -2.01
N PRO A 80 -35.27 21.78 -3.11
CA PRO A 80 -34.56 22.68 -4.01
C PRO A 80 -34.29 24.02 -3.32
N ARG A 81 -33.06 24.17 -2.80
CA ARG A 81 -32.64 25.38 -2.08
C ARG A 81 -32.65 26.60 -3.00
N VAL A 82 -33.60 27.52 -2.75
CA VAL A 82 -33.81 28.73 -3.55
C VAL A 82 -32.58 29.64 -3.51
N THR A 83 -32.18 30.16 -4.69
CA THR A 83 -31.05 31.07 -4.87
C THR A 83 -31.51 32.54 -4.85
N PRO A 84 -31.05 33.38 -3.90
CA PRO A 84 -31.16 34.83 -4.01
C PRO A 84 -30.11 35.39 -4.99
N ALA A 85 -30.48 36.41 -5.78
CA ALA A 85 -29.60 36.98 -6.80
C ALA A 85 -29.10 38.41 -6.45
N ALA A 86 -27.86 38.68 -6.88
CA ALA A 86 -27.28 39.97 -7.27
C ALA A 86 -27.33 41.20 -6.33
N SER A 87 -26.13 41.70 -5.99
CA SER A 87 -25.70 43.11 -6.15
C SER A 87 -24.16 43.15 -6.14
N GLN A 88 -23.51 43.55 -7.25
CA GLN A 88 -22.91 44.87 -7.49
C GLN A 88 -21.80 45.22 -6.46
N GLN A 89 -20.50 45.19 -6.81
CA GLN A 89 -19.74 45.99 -7.81
C GLN A 89 -19.18 47.30 -7.22
N ASN A 90 -17.85 47.44 -7.19
CA ASN A 90 -17.13 48.71 -7.00
C ASN A 90 -15.67 48.61 -7.50
N THR A 91 -15.03 49.76 -7.74
CA THR A 91 -13.82 49.89 -8.59
C THR A 91 -12.52 50.30 -7.85
N ALA A 92 -11.40 50.36 -8.60
CA ALA A 92 -10.03 50.70 -8.19
C ALA A 92 -9.83 52.24 -7.93
N PRO A 93 -8.62 52.85 -7.70
CA PRO A 93 -7.29 52.54 -8.30
C PRO A 93 -5.98 52.77 -7.48
N GLU A 94 -4.86 52.35 -8.11
CA GLU A 94 -3.46 52.89 -8.12
C GLU A 94 -2.68 53.38 -6.87
N LYS A 95 -1.45 52.82 -6.71
CA LYS A 95 -0.10 53.46 -6.83
C LYS A 95 1.00 52.49 -6.33
N SER A 96 2.32 52.66 -6.53
CA SER A 96 3.19 53.21 -7.60
C SER A 96 4.68 53.10 -7.13
N GLY A 97 5.66 52.94 -8.04
CA GLY A 97 7.11 52.82 -7.77
C GLY A 97 7.68 51.41 -8.07
N ALA A 98 8.73 51.15 -8.87
CA ALA A 98 9.90 51.90 -9.36
C ALA A 98 10.96 52.24 -8.28
N GLY A 99 12.27 51.95 -8.41
CA GLY A 99 13.05 51.17 -9.40
C GLY A 99 14.13 50.30 -8.69
N SER A 100 15.28 49.86 -9.25
CA SER A 100 15.97 50.13 -10.53
C SER A 100 16.99 49.02 -10.88
N GLN A 101 17.46 48.99 -12.14
CA GLN A 101 18.66 48.29 -12.65
C GLN A 101 19.91 49.24 -12.57
N PRO A 102 21.18 48.91 -12.98
CA PRO A 102 21.63 47.91 -13.98
C PRO A 102 23.00 47.19 -13.74
N LEU A 103 23.53 46.58 -14.81
CA LEU A 103 24.72 45.72 -14.92
C LEU A 103 26.08 46.45 -15.00
N ILE A 104 27.15 45.79 -14.51
CA ILE A 104 28.56 45.75 -15.03
C ILE A 104 29.08 44.34 -14.60
N ALA A 105 29.69 43.42 -15.38
CA ALA A 105 30.46 43.36 -16.63
C ALA A 105 31.98 43.03 -16.41
N ASP A 106 32.31 41.75 -16.69
CA ASP A 106 33.55 41.15 -17.23
C ASP A 106 34.96 41.52 -16.70
N ARG A 107 35.80 40.49 -16.48
CA ARG A 107 37.27 40.58 -16.57
C ARG A 107 37.95 39.21 -16.74
N THR A 108 38.73 39.06 -17.81
CA THR A 108 39.53 37.87 -18.15
C THR A 108 41.00 37.96 -17.69
N SER A 109 41.65 36.80 -17.52
CA SER A 109 43.11 36.60 -17.60
C SER A 109 43.45 35.12 -17.73
N ALA A 110 44.55 34.75 -18.41
CA ALA A 110 44.92 33.37 -18.74
C ALA A 110 46.45 33.15 -18.79
N THR A 111 46.91 31.90 -18.55
CA THR A 111 48.34 31.51 -18.53
C THR A 111 48.57 30.09 -19.11
N LYS A 112 49.82 29.76 -19.48
CA LYS A 112 50.30 28.56 -20.22
C LYS A 112 51.48 27.85 -19.48
N VAL A 113 52.00 26.64 -19.81
CA VAL A 113 51.59 25.35 -20.46
C VAL A 113 52.93 24.53 -20.66
N PRO A 114 53.03 23.19 -20.84
CA PRO A 114 52.04 22.11 -20.95
C PRO A 114 52.28 20.97 -19.90
N PRO A 115 52.64 19.65 -20.14
CA PRO A 115 52.69 18.60 -19.09
C PRO A 115 54.11 18.03 -18.80
N PRO A 116 54.25 16.89 -18.08
CA PRO A 116 54.34 15.59 -18.78
C PRO A 116 53.47 14.46 -18.18
N ALA A 117 53.52 13.28 -18.79
CA ALA A 117 52.54 12.20 -18.65
C ALA A 117 52.69 11.26 -17.43
N SER A 118 51.59 10.60 -17.07
CA SER A 118 51.60 9.23 -16.52
C SER A 118 50.25 8.55 -16.70
N THR A 119 50.26 7.31 -17.18
CA THR A 119 49.07 6.48 -17.41
C THR A 119 48.53 5.88 -16.11
N LYS A 120 47.21 5.96 -15.88
CA LYS A 120 46.52 5.09 -14.93
C LYS A 120 45.21 4.54 -15.51
N LYS A 121 44.95 3.29 -15.13
CA LYS A 121 43.87 2.39 -15.56
C LYS A 121 42.48 2.96 -15.24
N PRO A 122 41.43 2.68 -16.04
CA PRO A 122 40.06 3.05 -15.69
C PRO A 122 39.65 2.50 -14.32
N ALA A 123 38.99 3.35 -13.52
CA ALA A 123 38.50 2.96 -12.20
C ALA A 123 37.16 2.23 -12.29
N GLU A 124 37.08 1.09 -11.63
CA GLU A 124 35.86 0.32 -11.43
C GLU A 124 34.86 1.10 -10.55
N PRO A 125 33.53 1.04 -10.80
CA PRO A 125 32.55 1.82 -10.04
C PRO A 125 32.52 1.41 -8.56
N GLN A 126 33.17 2.21 -7.71
CA GLN A 126 33.22 1.94 -6.28
C GLN A 126 31.83 1.93 -5.65
N GLN A 127 31.43 0.77 -5.11
CA GLN A 127 30.22 0.64 -4.31
C GLN A 127 30.28 1.63 -3.14
N ARG A 128 29.28 2.51 -3.05
CA ARG A 128 29.24 3.58 -2.05
C ARG A 128 28.96 2.99 -0.67
N ASN A 129 30.03 2.69 0.07
CA ASN A 129 29.99 2.21 1.45
C ASN A 129 29.46 3.29 2.40
N SER A 130 28.13 3.40 2.49
CA SER A 130 27.47 4.18 3.55
C SER A 130 27.87 3.64 4.93
N PRO A 131 28.19 4.50 5.92
CA PRO A 131 28.52 4.04 7.27
C PRO A 131 27.38 3.19 7.88
N ARG A 132 27.73 2.02 8.42
CA ARG A 132 26.79 1.21 9.20
C ARG A 132 26.55 1.87 10.56
N ASP A 133 25.30 2.25 10.82
CA ASP A 133 24.85 2.58 12.17
C ASP A 133 24.82 1.28 13.01
N PRO A 134 25.58 1.18 14.12
CA PRO A 134 25.64 -0.03 14.93
C PRO A 134 24.31 -0.37 15.65
N GLY A 135 23.32 0.52 15.66
CA GLY A 135 22.01 0.27 16.24
C GLY A 135 21.15 -0.76 15.50
N ALA A 136 21.40 -1.02 14.21
CA ALA A 136 20.50 -1.79 13.35
C ALA A 136 20.48 -3.32 13.58
N GLY A 137 21.43 -3.88 14.34
CA GLY A 137 21.77 -5.31 14.29
C GLY A 137 20.98 -6.28 15.18
N LYS A 138 20.04 -5.84 16.03
CA LYS A 138 19.52 -6.69 17.14
C LYS A 138 18.17 -7.38 16.93
N ASN A 139 17.40 -7.08 15.88
CA ASN A 139 16.04 -7.64 15.72
C ASN A 139 15.64 -7.86 14.25
N ASP A 140 16.44 -8.63 13.52
CA ASP A 140 16.26 -8.88 12.08
C ASP A 140 15.38 -10.11 11.72
N ARG A 141 14.99 -10.92 12.72
CA ARG A 141 13.97 -11.96 12.54
C ARG A 141 12.62 -11.34 12.16
N ILE A 142 11.68 -12.15 11.65
CA ILE A 142 10.28 -11.71 11.56
C ILE A 142 9.75 -11.51 12.98
N ASP A 143 9.43 -10.28 13.35
CA ASP A 143 8.84 -9.87 14.63
C ASP A 143 7.31 -9.80 14.57
N PHE A 144 6.72 -10.48 13.59
CA PHE A 144 5.29 -10.59 13.34
C PHE A 144 4.79 -12.04 13.50
N GLY A 145 3.89 -12.26 14.45
CA GLY A 145 3.14 -13.51 14.61
C GLY A 145 3.96 -14.79 14.83
N GLY A 146 5.23 -14.69 15.22
CA GLY A 146 6.13 -15.84 15.41
C GLY A 146 6.56 -16.56 14.11
N LEU A 147 6.26 -15.97 12.95
CA LEU A 147 6.57 -16.54 11.63
C LEU A 147 8.09 -16.57 11.37
N GLN A 148 8.51 -17.31 10.34
CA GLN A 148 9.90 -17.35 9.87
C GLN A 148 9.94 -17.31 8.34
N TRP A 149 10.97 -16.70 7.76
CA TRP A 149 11.10 -16.67 6.29
C TRP A 149 11.35 -18.07 5.75
N GLY A 150 10.77 -18.38 4.59
CA GLY A 150 10.98 -19.68 3.94
C GLY A 150 10.04 -20.81 4.39
N VAL A 151 9.20 -20.62 5.42
CA VAL A 151 8.29 -21.70 5.89
C VAL A 151 7.25 -22.06 4.82
N PRO A 152 6.88 -23.35 4.67
CA PRO A 152 5.83 -23.78 3.73
C PRO A 152 4.46 -23.20 4.09
N VAL A 153 3.58 -22.97 3.10
CA VAL A 153 2.21 -22.50 3.39
C VAL A 153 1.45 -23.50 4.26
N ASP A 154 1.63 -24.78 3.98
CA ASP A 154 0.98 -25.91 4.64
C ASP A 154 1.39 -26.07 6.12
N SER A 155 2.45 -25.36 6.55
CA SER A 155 2.90 -25.34 7.96
C SER A 155 2.16 -24.31 8.81
N ILE A 156 1.46 -23.34 8.20
CA ILE A 156 0.76 -22.26 8.91
C ILE A 156 -0.75 -22.51 8.85
N LYS A 157 -1.34 -22.81 10.00
CA LYS A 157 -2.80 -23.01 10.14
C LYS A 157 -3.56 -21.69 9.99
N GLY A 158 -4.83 -21.78 9.57
CA GLY A 158 -5.74 -20.63 9.46
C GLY A 158 -5.54 -19.74 8.21
N LEU A 159 -4.68 -20.14 7.27
CA LEU A 159 -4.48 -19.37 6.03
C LEU A 159 -5.64 -19.56 5.04
N THR A 160 -6.22 -18.45 4.60
CA THR A 160 -7.16 -18.40 3.48
C THR A 160 -6.45 -17.83 2.25
N LYS A 161 -6.41 -18.58 1.13
CA LYS A 161 -5.83 -18.08 -0.13
C LYS A 161 -6.73 -16.98 -0.70
N ARG A 162 -6.11 -15.87 -1.11
CA ARG A 162 -6.81 -14.69 -1.64
C ARG A 162 -6.76 -14.60 -3.15
N ARG A 163 -5.55 -14.65 -3.71
CA ARG A 163 -5.24 -14.63 -5.15
C ARG A 163 -3.83 -15.15 -5.39
N THR A 164 -3.47 -15.33 -6.66
CA THR A 164 -2.09 -15.33 -7.11
C THR A 164 -1.82 -13.97 -7.77
N VAL A 165 -0.61 -13.45 -7.65
CA VAL A 165 -0.14 -12.26 -8.37
C VAL A 165 0.94 -12.71 -9.35
N ASP A 166 0.72 -12.47 -10.64
CA ASP A 166 1.51 -13.03 -11.75
C ASP A 166 2.83 -12.28 -11.99
N ILE A 167 3.53 -11.94 -10.91
CA ILE A 167 4.88 -11.39 -10.91
C ILE A 167 5.89 -12.45 -10.45
N TYR A 168 7.07 -12.46 -11.06
CA TYR A 168 8.19 -13.33 -10.67
C TYR A 168 7.86 -14.84 -10.58
N GLY A 169 7.05 -15.34 -11.51
CA GLY A 169 6.63 -16.74 -11.54
C GLY A 169 5.47 -17.10 -10.59
N GLY A 170 4.79 -16.08 -10.03
CA GLY A 170 3.64 -16.24 -9.15
C GLY A 170 3.99 -16.04 -7.67
N ILE A 171 3.28 -15.11 -7.03
CA ILE A 171 3.23 -14.97 -5.57
C ILE A 171 1.80 -15.26 -5.13
N ASP A 172 1.62 -16.29 -4.31
CA ASP A 172 0.32 -16.58 -3.71
C ASP A 172 0.12 -15.73 -2.46
N GLU A 173 -0.95 -14.95 -2.43
CA GLU A 173 -1.30 -14.11 -1.29
C GLU A 173 -2.35 -14.79 -0.40
N TYR A 174 -2.09 -14.80 0.90
CA TYR A 174 -2.97 -15.34 1.93
C TYR A 174 -3.22 -14.32 3.05
N TYR A 175 -4.28 -14.54 3.83
CA TYR A 175 -4.55 -13.85 5.08
C TYR A 175 -5.02 -14.85 6.14
N ARG A 176 -4.96 -14.45 7.42
CA ARG A 176 -5.57 -15.19 8.54
C ARG A 176 -6.79 -14.38 9.04
N PRO A 177 -8.02 -14.92 8.98
CA PRO A 177 -9.22 -14.16 9.37
C PRO A 177 -9.37 -14.01 10.89
N ASP A 178 -8.93 -15.01 11.66
CA ASP A 178 -9.10 -15.08 13.12
C ASP A 178 -7.92 -14.45 13.90
N ASP A 179 -6.95 -13.89 13.18
CA ASP A 179 -5.73 -13.31 13.75
C ASP A 179 -6.00 -11.91 14.35
N PRO A 180 -5.47 -11.59 15.55
CA PRO A 180 -5.45 -10.22 16.05
C PRO A 180 -4.69 -9.29 15.10
N LEU A 181 -5.42 -8.38 14.45
CA LEU A 181 -4.87 -7.38 13.54
C LEU A 181 -4.19 -6.24 14.33
N THR A 182 -3.05 -6.52 14.96
CA THR A 182 -2.30 -5.54 15.75
C THR A 182 -0.78 -5.58 15.52
N LEU A 183 -0.12 -4.44 15.71
CA LEU A 183 1.32 -4.31 15.79
C LEU A 183 1.70 -3.45 17.00
N GLY A 184 2.01 -4.09 18.13
CA GLY A 184 2.15 -3.37 19.41
C GLY A 184 0.83 -2.71 19.80
N ASN A 185 0.84 -1.41 20.09
CA ASN A 185 -0.37 -0.66 20.43
C ASN A 185 -1.13 -0.09 19.20
N THR A 186 -0.78 -0.53 17.98
CA THR A 186 -1.46 -0.12 16.73
C THR A 186 -2.42 -1.18 16.23
N SER A 187 -3.70 -0.84 16.09
CA SER A 187 -4.66 -1.65 15.31
C SER A 187 -4.39 -1.51 13.82
N LEU A 188 -4.36 -2.64 13.12
CA LEU A 188 -4.20 -2.76 11.67
C LEU A 188 -5.57 -2.98 11.01
N ASP A 189 -5.72 -2.53 9.77
CA ASP A 189 -6.90 -2.83 8.93
C ASP A 189 -6.72 -4.10 8.09
N GLY A 190 -5.49 -4.63 8.04
CA GLY A 190 -5.24 -5.99 7.59
C GLY A 190 -3.78 -6.43 7.60
N VAL A 191 -3.62 -7.74 7.37
CA VAL A 191 -2.36 -8.47 7.26
C VAL A 191 -2.45 -9.37 6.04
N MET A 192 -1.40 -9.42 5.22
CA MET A 192 -1.30 -10.29 4.07
C MET A 192 0.09 -10.93 3.99
N LEU A 193 0.11 -12.22 3.68
CA LEU A 193 1.29 -13.07 3.66
C LEU A 193 1.49 -13.56 2.22
N GLY A 194 2.59 -13.17 1.60
CA GLY A 194 2.93 -13.56 0.23
C GLY A 194 3.90 -14.73 0.21
N PHE A 195 3.55 -15.80 -0.52
CA PHE A 195 4.34 -17.02 -0.65
C PHE A 195 4.87 -17.14 -2.07
N TRP A 196 6.19 -17.27 -2.21
CA TRP A 196 6.86 -17.49 -3.49
C TRP A 196 7.41 -18.92 -3.54
N ARG A 197 7.01 -19.70 -4.55
CA ARG A 197 7.34 -21.14 -4.66
C ARG A 197 7.02 -21.91 -3.36
N ASN A 198 5.79 -21.79 -2.89
CA ASN A 198 5.27 -22.34 -1.62
C ASN A 198 6.09 -21.98 -0.35
N ARG A 199 6.73 -20.80 -0.29
CA ARG A 199 7.54 -20.39 0.87
C ARG A 199 7.26 -18.94 1.26
N LEU A 200 7.07 -18.67 2.55
CA LEU A 200 6.76 -17.32 3.05
C LEU A 200 7.89 -16.34 2.66
N TYR A 201 7.54 -15.35 1.85
CA TYR A 201 8.45 -14.44 1.14
C TYR A 201 8.23 -12.97 1.51
N THR A 202 6.98 -12.54 1.64
CA THR A 202 6.61 -11.18 2.05
C THR A 202 5.54 -11.16 3.12
N ILE A 203 5.52 -10.09 3.91
CA ILE A 203 4.45 -9.73 4.85
C ILE A 203 4.08 -8.27 4.58
N THR A 204 2.79 -8.00 4.37
CA THR A 204 2.25 -6.65 4.21
C THR A 204 1.26 -6.39 5.33
N LEU A 205 1.52 -5.34 6.11
CA LEU A 205 0.64 -4.81 7.15
C LEU A 205 0.08 -3.48 6.65
N TRP A 206 -1.21 -3.19 6.83
CA TRP A 206 -1.76 -1.88 6.46
C TRP A 206 -2.73 -1.29 7.49
N THR A 207 -2.89 0.04 7.41
CA THR A 207 -3.76 0.86 8.26
C THR A 207 -4.53 1.88 7.43
N ASP A 208 -5.79 2.11 7.80
CA ASP A 208 -6.67 3.13 7.20
C ASP A 208 -6.39 4.53 7.78
N GLY A 209 -5.98 5.45 6.91
CA GLY A 209 -5.81 6.87 7.23
C GLY A 209 -4.50 7.25 7.92
N TYR A 210 -4.11 8.51 7.75
CA TYR A 210 -2.83 9.07 8.21
C TYR A 210 -2.65 9.01 9.75
N SER A 211 -3.73 9.04 10.53
CA SER A 211 -3.68 8.90 11.99
C SER A 211 -3.21 7.50 12.42
N GLN A 212 -3.75 6.45 11.80
CA GLN A 212 -3.33 5.07 12.09
C GLN A 212 -1.95 4.77 11.50
N PHE A 213 -1.62 5.34 10.34
CA PHE A 213 -0.25 5.32 9.81
C PHE A 213 0.79 5.90 10.78
N ASN A 214 0.50 7.02 11.46
CA ASN A 214 1.46 7.58 12.42
C ASN A 214 1.67 6.69 13.67
N ARG A 215 0.65 5.93 14.08
CA ARG A 215 0.78 4.88 15.11
C ARG A 215 1.68 3.74 14.61
N LEU A 216 1.42 3.24 13.39
CA LEU A 216 2.23 2.23 12.71
C LEU A 216 3.70 2.69 12.57
N LYS A 217 3.93 3.95 12.20
CA LYS A 217 5.25 4.60 12.12
C LYS A 217 5.95 4.60 13.47
N THR A 218 5.24 4.96 14.54
CA THR A 218 5.78 4.97 15.91
C THR A 218 6.22 3.57 16.35
N GLU A 219 5.38 2.55 16.14
CA GLU A 219 5.72 1.16 16.50
C GLU A 219 6.84 0.59 15.61
N ALA A 220 6.87 0.91 14.31
CA ALA A 220 7.95 0.49 13.40
C ALA A 220 9.32 1.07 13.81
N PHE A 221 9.41 2.38 14.06
CA PHE A 221 10.65 3.01 14.52
C PHE A 221 11.08 2.50 15.91
N LYS A 222 10.14 2.21 16.80
CA LYS A 222 10.40 1.58 18.11
C LYS A 222 10.93 0.14 18.01
N ARG A 223 10.52 -0.62 16.98
CA ARG A 223 10.95 -2.02 16.72
C ARG A 223 12.26 -2.13 15.96
N TYR A 224 12.46 -1.29 14.94
CA TYR A 224 13.54 -1.41 13.96
C TYR A 224 14.60 -0.31 14.07
N GLY A 225 14.40 0.67 14.94
CA GLY A 225 15.29 1.81 15.10
C GLY A 225 15.20 2.80 13.94
N LYS A 226 16.28 3.55 13.74
CA LYS A 226 16.37 4.64 12.76
C LYS A 226 16.30 4.11 11.32
N ALA A 227 15.34 4.59 10.55
CA ALA A 227 15.21 4.28 9.14
C ALA A 227 16.14 5.13 8.24
N ILE A 228 16.34 4.65 7.01
CA ILE A 228 16.83 5.44 5.88
C ILE A 228 15.63 6.13 5.22
N GLN A 229 15.73 7.44 4.97
CA GLN A 229 14.72 8.24 4.27
C GLN A 229 15.42 9.04 3.17
N ASN A 230 15.07 8.79 1.91
CA ASN A 230 15.76 9.40 0.75
C ASN A 230 15.18 10.77 0.34
N ASN A 231 13.95 11.09 0.74
CA ASN A 231 13.36 12.42 0.63
C ASN A 231 12.59 12.71 1.95
N PRO A 232 12.92 13.77 2.71
CA PRO A 232 12.25 14.12 3.96
C PRO A 232 10.79 14.56 3.80
N GLU A 233 10.40 15.05 2.62
CA GLU A 233 9.03 15.47 2.27
C GLU A 233 8.07 14.29 2.10
N LYS A 234 8.60 13.06 2.02
CA LYS A 234 7.81 11.84 1.81
C LYS A 234 7.92 10.94 3.03
N ASP A 235 6.78 10.55 3.57
CA ASP A 235 6.65 9.46 4.54
C ASP A 235 6.94 8.11 3.85
N LYS A 236 8.22 7.86 3.56
CA LYS A 236 8.75 6.61 2.97
C LYS A 236 10.10 6.27 3.60
N PHE A 237 10.11 5.18 4.35
CA PHE A 237 11.19 4.78 5.26
C PHE A 237 11.65 3.36 4.97
N LEU A 238 12.96 3.15 4.96
CA LEU A 238 13.60 1.88 4.58
C LEU A 238 14.50 1.38 5.71
N TRP A 239 14.43 0.08 5.99
CA TRP A 239 15.42 -0.62 6.82
C TRP A 239 15.95 -1.83 6.02
N TYR A 240 17.27 -1.93 5.91
CA TYR A 240 17.95 -3.08 5.29
C TYR A 240 18.60 -3.91 6.40
N GLY A 241 17.98 -5.04 6.74
CA GLY A 241 18.55 -6.02 7.65
C GLY A 241 19.51 -6.98 6.95
N GLU A 242 19.91 -8.04 7.66
CA GLU A 242 20.74 -9.11 7.11
C GLU A 242 19.88 -10.08 6.30
N THR A 243 18.76 -10.52 6.89
CA THR A 243 17.78 -11.44 6.34
C THR A 243 16.46 -10.77 5.93
N THR A 244 16.13 -9.58 6.46
CA THR A 244 14.86 -8.90 6.21
C THR A 244 15.01 -7.48 5.64
N ASP A 245 14.42 -7.21 4.48
CA ASP A 245 14.17 -5.84 4.03
C ASP A 245 12.82 -5.34 4.59
N LYS A 246 12.73 -4.06 4.95
CA LYS A 246 11.48 -3.43 5.40
C LYS A 246 11.27 -2.06 4.74
N LEU A 247 10.03 -1.78 4.35
CA LEU A 247 9.55 -0.52 3.77
C LEU A 247 8.28 -0.10 4.52
N LEU A 248 8.31 1.07 5.14
CA LEU A 248 7.12 1.74 5.65
C LEU A 248 6.82 2.94 4.77
N GLU A 249 5.60 3.09 4.26
CA GLU A 249 5.17 4.32 3.60
C GLU A 249 3.69 4.66 3.82
N PHE A 250 3.33 5.91 3.55
CA PHE A 250 1.95 6.34 3.39
C PHE A 250 1.64 6.55 1.91
N ASP A 251 0.68 5.78 1.38
CA ASP A 251 0.20 5.98 0.02
C ASP A 251 -0.88 7.06 -0.01
N GLU A 252 -0.52 8.24 -0.51
CA GLU A 252 -1.44 9.37 -0.70
C GLU A 252 -2.61 9.07 -1.66
N LYS A 253 -2.57 8.00 -2.46
CA LYS A 253 -3.66 7.63 -3.37
C LYS A 253 -4.74 6.80 -2.67
N SER A 254 -4.38 5.74 -1.96
CA SER A 254 -5.31 4.92 -1.17
C SER A 254 -5.59 5.46 0.23
N LYS A 255 -4.82 6.46 0.68
CA LYS A 255 -4.77 6.96 2.06
C LYS A 255 -4.43 5.88 3.09
N ALA A 256 -3.75 4.81 2.66
CA ALA A 256 -3.32 3.73 3.53
C ALA A 256 -1.88 3.92 4.02
N GLY A 257 -1.65 3.63 5.29
CA GLY A 257 -0.31 3.32 5.79
C GLY A 257 0.05 1.87 5.44
N ILE A 258 1.25 1.64 4.94
CA ILE A 258 1.73 0.30 4.51
C ILE A 258 3.08 0.03 5.14
N LEU A 259 3.20 -1.05 5.90
CA LEU A 259 4.48 -1.64 6.33
C LEU A 259 4.66 -2.99 5.62
N TRP A 260 5.53 -3.00 4.62
CA TRP A 260 5.91 -4.16 3.83
C TRP A 260 7.27 -4.71 4.28
N MET A 261 7.40 -6.03 4.34
CA MET A 261 8.60 -6.73 4.76
C MET A 261 8.88 -7.91 3.83
N ARG A 262 10.15 -8.20 3.54
CA ARG A 262 10.58 -9.23 2.58
C ARG A 262 11.80 -10.02 3.05
N SER A 263 11.80 -11.33 2.81
CA SER A 263 12.98 -12.19 2.92
C SER A 263 14.04 -11.85 1.87
N ARG A 264 15.22 -11.41 2.30
CA ARG A 264 16.38 -11.13 1.43
C ARG A 264 16.95 -12.38 0.76
N LEU A 265 16.92 -13.53 1.46
CA LEU A 265 17.37 -14.81 0.91
C LEU A 265 16.50 -15.26 -0.26
N LEU A 266 15.18 -15.19 -0.11
CA LEU A 266 14.24 -15.54 -1.17
C LEU A 266 14.23 -14.49 -2.28
N ASP A 267 14.44 -13.21 -1.98
CA ASP A 267 14.61 -12.16 -3.01
C ASP A 267 15.85 -12.38 -3.88
N LYS A 268 16.96 -12.87 -3.30
CA LYS A 268 18.14 -13.27 -4.06
C LYS A 268 17.82 -14.45 -4.99
N GLN A 269 17.19 -15.51 -4.45
CA GLN A 269 16.75 -16.67 -5.25
C GLN A 269 15.73 -16.29 -6.34
N ARG A 270 14.89 -15.27 -6.10
CA ARG A 270 13.99 -14.68 -7.10
C ARG A 270 14.79 -14.03 -8.22
N ARG A 271 15.74 -13.13 -7.89
CA ARG A 271 16.55 -12.38 -8.87
C ARG A 271 17.46 -13.26 -9.72
N GLU A 272 17.89 -14.40 -9.19
CA GLU A 272 18.65 -15.43 -9.92
C GLU A 272 17.83 -16.12 -11.04
N ILE A 273 16.49 -16.01 -11.01
CA ILE A 273 15.56 -16.57 -12.01
C ILE A 273 14.85 -15.47 -12.81
N TYR A 274 14.50 -14.37 -12.15
CA TYR A 274 13.78 -13.21 -12.66
C TYR A 274 14.56 -11.94 -12.29
N PRO A 275 15.57 -11.54 -13.09
CA PRO A 275 16.25 -10.27 -12.91
C PRO A 275 15.26 -9.09 -13.03
N ASP A 276 15.59 -7.98 -12.39
CA ASP A 276 14.82 -6.72 -12.44
C ASP A 276 15.17 -5.91 -13.70
#